data_AF-A0A7S1CSR0-F1
#
_entry.id   AF-A0A7S1CSR0-F1
#
_cell.length_a   1.000
_cell.length_b   1.000
_cell.length_c   1.000
_cell.angle_alpha   90.00
_cell.angle_beta   90.00
_cell.angle_gamma   90.00
#
_symmetry.space_group_name_H-M   'P 1'
#
loop_
_entity.id
_entity.type
_entity.pdbx_description
1 polymer ?
#
loop_
_entity_poly.entity_id
_entity_poly.type
_entity_poly.pdbx_seq_one_letter_code
_entity_poly.pdbx_strand_id
1 'polypeptide(L)'
;NPLLPHLPFSAHFASARAEDELYAKYGDKGFDSSLVDANCLTNKCSLQAKACLQDDPDCRKGLTCTAKCLGDNACITGCFARYGNPNLDNLLKCTIEDNECIKVAILEGGADAYGEEPRSPAPTVQNLDLRRMEGKWYK
;
A
#
# COMPACT_ATOMS: atom_id res chain seq x y z
N ASN A 1 28.04 -20.74 13.43
CA ASN A 1 27.33 -20.82 14.72
C ASN A 1 26.57 -19.52 14.93
N PRO A 2 25.24 -19.44 14.81
CA PRO A 2 24.29 -20.12 13.90
C PRO A 2 23.77 -19.11 12.81
N LEU A 3 23.65 -19.45 11.53
CA LEU A 3 22.49 -20.08 10.87
C LEU A 3 21.13 -19.50 11.34
N LEU A 4 20.75 -18.36 10.75
CA LEU A 4 19.37 -17.89 10.72
C LEU A 4 18.52 -18.95 9.99
N PRO A 5 17.47 -19.50 10.62
CA PRO A 5 16.57 -20.43 9.94
C PRO A 5 15.82 -19.67 8.85
N HIS A 6 15.92 -20.22 7.65
CA HIS A 6 15.02 -20.01 6.53
C HIS A 6 13.60 -20.25 7.04
N LEU A 7 12.87 -19.16 7.31
CA LEU A 7 11.45 -19.26 7.62
C LEU A 7 10.77 -19.87 6.40
N PRO A 8 10.06 -21.01 6.53
CA PRO A 8 9.23 -21.50 5.45
C PRO A 8 8.15 -20.44 5.24
N PHE A 9 8.05 -19.93 4.02
CA PHE A 9 6.92 -19.12 3.57
C PHE A 9 5.66 -19.96 3.77
N SER A 10 5.02 -19.83 4.93
CA SER A 10 3.81 -20.57 5.27
C SER A 10 2.66 -19.79 4.68
N ALA A 11 2.06 -20.32 3.62
CA ALA A 11 0.85 -19.83 2.95
C ALA A 11 -0.41 -19.80 3.85
N HIS A 12 -0.26 -19.94 5.18
CA HIS A 12 -1.35 -20.06 6.15
C HIS A 12 -1.64 -18.78 6.94
N PHE A 13 -0.91 -17.69 6.71
CA PHE A 13 -1.12 -16.39 7.39
C PHE A 13 -1.53 -15.26 6.44
N ALA A 14 -2.14 -15.58 5.31
CA ALA A 14 -2.80 -14.58 4.46
C ALA A 14 -4.24 -14.39 4.95
N SER A 15 -4.45 -13.40 5.82
CA SER A 15 -5.81 -12.87 5.99
C SER A 15 -5.82 -11.38 6.32
N ALA A 16 -5.38 -10.57 5.38
CA ALA A 16 -6.30 -9.53 4.92
C ALA A 16 -6.70 -9.78 3.45
N ARG A 17 -8.01 -10.05 3.29
CA ARG A 17 -8.63 -10.36 2.00
C ARG A 17 -8.62 -9.16 1.06
N ALA A 18 -8.48 -7.95 1.60
CA ALA A 18 -8.43 -6.72 0.82
C ALA A 18 -7.17 -6.64 -0.05
N GLU A 19 -5.99 -6.95 0.49
CA GLU A 19 -4.77 -7.02 -0.33
C GLU A 19 -4.79 -8.19 -1.31
N ASP A 20 -5.34 -9.34 -0.92
CA ASP A 20 -5.45 -10.53 -1.80
C ASP A 20 -6.40 -10.28 -2.97
N GLU A 21 -7.52 -9.57 -2.77
CA GLU A 21 -8.46 -9.22 -3.84
C GLU A 21 -7.89 -8.18 -4.81
N LEU A 22 -7.15 -7.19 -4.29
CA LEU A 22 -6.44 -6.21 -5.13
C LEU A 22 -5.30 -6.88 -5.91
N TYR A 23 -4.52 -7.74 -5.25
CA TYR A 23 -3.43 -8.49 -5.87
C TYR A 23 -3.96 -9.53 -6.88
N ALA A 24 -5.08 -10.20 -6.60
CA ALA A 24 -5.71 -11.09 -7.58
C ALA A 24 -6.24 -10.33 -8.81
N LYS A 25 -6.70 -9.08 -8.65
CA LYS A 25 -7.17 -8.25 -9.77
C LYS A 25 -6.03 -7.59 -10.55
N TYR A 26 -4.97 -7.14 -9.88
CA TYR A 26 -3.94 -6.28 -10.47
C TYR A 26 -2.50 -6.79 -10.27
N GLY A 27 -2.25 -7.67 -9.31
CA GLY A 27 -0.93 -8.21 -8.96
C GLY A 27 -0.37 -9.24 -9.96
N ASP A 28 -1.23 -10.07 -10.58
CA ASP A 28 -0.81 -11.07 -11.58
C ASP A 28 -0.40 -10.47 -12.94
N LYS A 29 -0.83 -9.24 -13.24
CA LYS A 29 -0.54 -8.55 -14.53
C LYS A 29 0.60 -7.53 -14.45
N GLY A 30 1.21 -7.35 -13.28
CA GLY A 30 2.16 -6.28 -13.03
C GLY A 30 1.49 -4.91 -12.99
N PHE A 31 2.28 -3.85 -12.84
CA PHE A 31 1.82 -2.47 -12.79
C PHE A 31 0.93 -2.13 -14.01
N ASP A 32 -0.38 -2.01 -13.79
CA ASP A 32 -1.32 -1.60 -14.83
C ASP A 32 -1.16 -0.10 -15.11
N SER A 33 -0.42 0.22 -16.17
CA SER A 33 -0.17 1.60 -16.57
C SER A 33 -1.43 2.35 -16.99
N SER A 34 -2.57 1.67 -17.21
CA SER A 34 -3.85 2.34 -17.47
C SER A 34 -4.41 3.06 -16.23
N LEU A 35 -3.94 2.68 -15.03
CA LEU A 35 -4.25 3.37 -13.78
C LEU A 35 -3.45 4.67 -13.60
N VAL A 36 -2.48 4.94 -14.49
CA VAL A 36 -1.66 6.15 -14.45
C VAL A 36 -1.86 6.97 -15.72
N ASP A 37 -2.54 8.11 -15.58
CA ASP A 37 -2.62 9.09 -16.65
C ASP A 37 -1.32 9.88 -16.72
N ALA A 38 -0.43 9.45 -17.61
CA ALA A 38 0.85 10.09 -17.86
C ALA A 38 0.71 11.55 -18.33
N ASN A 39 -0.36 11.88 -19.05
CA ASN A 39 -0.63 13.25 -19.48
C ASN A 39 -1.09 14.10 -18.30
N CYS A 40 -1.92 13.58 -17.41
CA CYS A 40 -2.29 14.26 -16.17
C CYS A 40 -1.05 14.52 -15.30
N LEU A 41 -0.22 13.49 -15.07
CA LEU A 41 1.01 13.61 -14.29
C LEU A 41 1.91 14.74 -14.80
N THR A 42 2.09 14.80 -16.12
CA THR A 42 2.96 15.78 -16.78
C THR A 42 2.36 17.19 -16.79
N ASN A 43 1.04 17.32 -16.98
CA ASN A 43 0.40 18.63 -17.10
C ASN A 43 -0.01 19.26 -15.75
N LYS A 44 -0.33 18.43 -14.75
CA LYS A 44 -0.88 18.86 -13.47
C LYS A 44 0.12 18.77 -12.32
N CYS A 45 1.02 17.79 -12.36
CA CYS A 45 1.92 17.48 -11.27
C CYS A 45 3.41 17.52 -11.67
N SER A 46 3.76 18.13 -12.80
CA SER A 46 5.14 18.16 -13.29
C SER A 46 6.13 18.83 -12.34
N LEU A 47 5.69 19.84 -11.58
CA LEU A 47 6.55 20.50 -10.59
C LEU A 47 6.93 19.56 -9.46
N GLN A 48 5.96 18.88 -8.88
CA GLN A 48 6.16 17.90 -7.81
C GLN A 48 6.89 16.65 -8.34
N ALA A 49 6.57 16.23 -9.56
CA ALA A 49 7.23 15.11 -10.23
C ALA A 49 8.71 15.43 -10.48
N LYS A 50 9.04 16.66 -10.87
CA LYS A 50 10.42 17.11 -11.02
C LYS A 50 11.15 17.15 -9.67
N ALA A 51 10.56 17.79 -8.67
CA ALA A 51 11.12 17.90 -7.33
C ALA A 51 11.43 16.51 -6.72
N CYS A 52 10.54 15.54 -6.93
CA CYS A 52 10.73 14.18 -6.45
C CYS A 52 11.67 13.33 -7.32
N LEU A 53 11.44 13.27 -8.64
CA LEU A 53 12.14 12.31 -9.51
C LEU A 53 13.52 12.79 -9.93
N GLN A 54 13.71 14.10 -10.10
CA GLN A 54 14.97 14.68 -10.56
C GLN A 54 15.79 15.18 -9.39
N ASP A 55 15.19 15.98 -8.51
CA ASP A 55 15.92 16.77 -7.53
C ASP A 55 16.17 16.02 -6.20
N ASP A 56 15.40 14.96 -5.92
CA ASP A 56 15.44 14.23 -4.65
C ASP A 56 15.76 12.72 -4.81
N PRO A 57 16.97 12.27 -4.44
CA PRO A 57 17.36 10.88 -4.57
C PRO A 57 16.61 9.94 -3.62
N ASP A 58 16.16 10.41 -2.46
CA ASP A 58 15.42 9.57 -1.51
C ASP A 58 13.96 9.45 -1.93
N CYS A 59 13.38 10.50 -2.51
CA CYS A 59 12.05 10.43 -3.12
C CYS A 59 12.00 9.40 -4.25
N ARG A 60 13.00 9.42 -5.14
CA ARG A 60 13.14 8.42 -6.22
C ARG A 60 13.33 7.00 -5.68
N LYS A 61 14.08 6.81 -4.59
CA LYS A 61 14.21 5.50 -3.92
C LYS A 61 12.90 5.07 -3.29
N GLY A 62 12.15 5.98 -2.67
CA GLY A 62 10.83 5.73 -2.10
C GLY A 62 9.86 5.19 -3.15
N LEU A 63 9.70 5.89 -4.28
CA LEU A 63 8.87 5.44 -5.41
C LEU A 63 9.32 4.10 -5.99
N THR A 64 10.64 3.90 -6.13
CA THR A 64 11.16 2.63 -6.65
C THR A 64 10.95 1.48 -5.67
N CYS A 65 11.02 1.76 -4.37
CA CYS A 65 10.75 0.79 -3.31
C CYS A 65 9.27 0.37 -3.32
N THR A 66 8.35 1.34 -3.34
CA THR A 66 6.90 1.05 -3.35
C THR A 66 6.47 0.33 -4.63
N ALA A 67 7.04 0.66 -5.79
CA ALA A 67 6.77 -0.04 -7.04
C ALA A 67 7.16 -1.54 -6.99
N LYS A 68 8.21 -1.90 -6.24
CA LYS A 68 8.63 -3.30 -6.06
C LYS A 68 7.74 -4.08 -5.10
N CYS A 69 6.93 -3.40 -4.29
CA CYS A 69 6.04 -4.05 -3.34
C CYS A 69 4.80 -4.67 -4.00
N LEU A 70 4.50 -4.33 -5.27
CA LEU A 70 3.38 -4.91 -6.04
C LEU A 70 2.03 -4.92 -5.29
N GLY A 71 1.78 -3.93 -4.43
CA GLY A 71 0.54 -3.80 -3.65
C GLY A 71 0.60 -4.35 -2.22
N ASP A 72 1.71 -4.93 -1.76
CA ASP A 72 1.87 -5.35 -0.36
C ASP A 72 1.94 -4.12 0.58
N ASN A 73 0.91 -3.95 1.40
CA ASN A 73 0.76 -2.85 2.36
C ASN A 73 1.89 -2.82 3.40
N ALA A 74 2.39 -3.97 3.85
CA ALA A 74 3.47 -4.01 4.85
C ALA A 74 4.79 -3.56 4.22
N CYS A 75 5.09 -4.02 3.00
CA CYS A 75 6.24 -3.57 2.22
C CYS A 75 6.17 -2.06 1.92
N ILE A 76 5.01 -1.57 1.45
CA ILE A 76 4.79 -0.15 1.13
C ILE A 76 5.00 0.73 2.36
N THR A 77 4.39 0.35 3.49
CA THR A 77 4.58 1.07 4.76
C THR A 77 6.05 1.11 5.17
N GLY A 78 6.78 0.00 4.99
CA GLY A 78 8.22 -0.06 5.21
C GLY A 78 9.02 0.87 4.30
N CYS A 79 8.63 1.03 3.03
CA CYS A 79 9.25 1.97 2.10
C CYS A 79 9.05 3.43 2.53
N PHE A 80 7.82 3.79 2.94
CA PHE A 80 7.54 5.13 3.48
C PHE A 80 8.30 5.41 4.78
N ALA A 81 8.41 4.42 5.68
CA ALA A 81 9.17 4.58 6.91
C ALA A 81 10.68 4.82 6.65
N ARG A 82 11.22 4.32 5.53
CA ARG A 82 12.65 4.46 5.19
C ARG A 82 12.97 5.66 4.32
N TYR A 83 12.09 6.01 3.39
CA TYR A 83 12.36 6.98 2.33
C TYR A 83 11.30 8.08 2.23
N GLY A 84 10.29 8.06 3.10
CA GLY A 84 9.23 9.06 3.16
C GLY A 84 9.81 10.45 3.41
N ASN A 85 9.39 11.41 2.59
CA ASN A 85 9.85 12.79 2.68
C ASN A 85 8.81 13.75 2.08
N PRO A 86 8.93 15.07 2.31
CA PRO A 86 7.94 16.04 1.85
C PRO A 86 7.77 16.08 0.33
N ASN A 87 8.83 15.80 -0.45
CA ASN A 87 8.72 15.78 -1.91
C ASN A 87 7.88 14.59 -2.39
N LEU A 88 8.01 13.44 -1.73
CA LEU A 88 7.22 12.25 -1.99
C LEU A 88 5.76 12.48 -1.63
N ASP A 89 5.51 13.06 -0.46
CA ASP A 89 4.15 13.36 0.01
C ASP A 89 3.47 14.38 -0.91
N ASN A 90 4.17 15.44 -1.32
CA ASN A 90 3.65 16.45 -2.25
C ASN A 90 3.34 15.86 -3.64
N LEU A 91 4.17 14.92 -4.12
CA LEU A 91 3.91 14.22 -5.37
C LEU A 91 2.67 13.33 -5.26
N LEU A 92 2.55 12.54 -4.19
CA LEU A 92 1.40 11.65 -3.98
C LEU A 92 0.12 12.45 -3.80
N LYS A 93 0.17 13.53 -3.01
CA LYS A 93 -0.94 14.45 -2.86
C LYS A 93 -1.40 15.02 -4.21
N CYS A 94 -0.47 15.52 -5.03
CA CYS A 94 -0.84 16.07 -6.33
C CYS A 94 -1.48 15.03 -7.25
N THR A 95 -0.92 13.81 -7.26
CA THR A 95 -1.27 12.77 -8.23
C THR A 95 -2.46 11.92 -7.83
N ILE A 96 -2.75 11.77 -6.53
CA ILE A 96 -3.84 10.96 -6.02
C ILE A 96 -4.98 11.86 -5.52
N GLU A 97 -4.68 12.84 -4.66
CA GLU A 97 -5.71 13.64 -3.97
C GLU A 97 -6.21 14.82 -4.82
N ASP A 98 -5.31 15.59 -5.41
CA ASP A 98 -5.67 16.89 -6.02
C ASP A 98 -6.12 16.76 -7.48
N ASN A 99 -5.58 15.79 -8.23
CA ASN A 99 -5.82 15.67 -9.68
C ASN A 99 -6.18 14.26 -10.16
N GLU A 100 -6.18 13.26 -9.27
CA GLU A 100 -6.54 11.87 -9.60
C GLU A 100 -5.79 11.30 -10.84
N CYS A 101 -4.56 11.77 -11.06
CA CYS A 101 -3.71 11.30 -12.15
C CYS A 101 -3.34 9.82 -11.99
N ILE A 102 -3.31 9.32 -10.74
CA ILE A 102 -3.20 7.89 -10.44
C ILE A 102 -4.53 7.45 -9.86
N LYS A 103 -5.22 6.59 -10.61
CA LYS A 103 -6.42 5.91 -10.14
C LYS A 103 -5.97 4.78 -9.23
N VAL A 104 -6.02 5.03 -7.93
CA VAL A 104 -6.00 3.92 -6.97
C VAL A 104 -7.19 3.05 -7.34
N ALA A 105 -6.98 1.75 -7.53
CA ALA A 105 -8.06 0.80 -7.80
C ALA A 105 -8.91 0.61 -6.55
N ILE A 106 -9.48 1.69 -6.04
CA ILE A 106 -10.62 1.63 -5.14
C ILE A 106 -11.72 1.08 -6.04
N LEU A 107 -12.27 -0.07 -5.65
CA LEU A 107 -13.62 -0.47 -6.06
C LEU A 107 -14.50 0.80 -6.02
N GLU A 108 -15.40 1.00 -6.99
CA GLU A 108 -16.20 2.23 -7.03
C GLU A 108 -16.71 2.58 -5.63
N GLY A 109 -16.32 3.76 -5.14
CA GLY A 109 -16.60 4.16 -3.77
C GLY A 109 -18.10 4.26 -3.56
N GLY A 110 -18.67 3.30 -2.84
CA GLY A 110 -20.02 3.30 -2.31
C GLY A 110 -19.97 3.19 -0.81
N ALA A 111 -20.88 3.86 -0.10
CA ALA A 111 -21.09 3.54 1.30
C ALA A 111 -21.48 2.06 1.39
N ASP A 112 -20.82 1.28 2.25
CA ASP A 112 -21.25 -0.07 2.53
C ASP A 112 -22.73 -0.03 2.96
N ALA A 113 -23.57 -0.79 2.28
CA ALA A 113 -24.95 -0.94 2.71
C ALA A 113 -24.96 -1.84 3.95
N TYR A 114 -25.76 -1.48 4.96
CA TYR A 114 -25.89 -2.27 6.17
C TYR A 114 -26.29 -3.72 5.84
N GLY A 115 -25.44 -4.69 6.16
CA GLY A 115 -25.62 -6.12 5.85
C GLY A 115 -24.99 -6.59 4.53
N GLU A 116 -24.49 -5.68 3.70
CA GLU A 116 -23.71 -5.97 2.49
C GLU A 116 -22.23 -5.61 2.66
N GLU A 117 -21.80 -5.32 3.89
CA GLU A 117 -20.39 -5.03 4.17
C GLU A 117 -19.53 -6.24 3.74
N PRO A 118 -18.36 -5.99 3.14
CA PRO A 118 -17.38 -7.05 2.92
C PRO A 118 -17.13 -7.77 4.24
N ARG A 119 -17.18 -9.10 4.23
CA ARG A 119 -16.90 -9.88 5.44
C ARG A 119 -15.54 -9.46 5.96
N SER A 120 -15.50 -9.08 7.24
CA SER A 120 -14.25 -8.78 7.93
C SER A 120 -13.23 -9.88 7.66
N PRO A 121 -11.96 -9.53 7.39
CA PRO A 121 -10.92 -10.50 7.12
C PRO A 121 -10.94 -11.64 8.13
N ALA A 122 -10.59 -12.85 7.69
CA ALA A 122 -10.47 -13.95 8.63
C ALA A 122 -9.58 -13.52 9.80
N PRO A 123 -9.95 -13.83 11.05
CA PRO A 123 -9.21 -13.34 12.21
C PRO A 123 -7.75 -13.72 12.05
N THR A 124 -6.87 -12.70 12.05
CA THR A 124 -5.41 -12.86 11.92
C THR A 124 -4.84 -13.78 13.00
N VAL A 125 -5.56 -13.90 14.12
CA VAL A 125 -5.21 -14.75 15.26
C VAL A 125 -6.28 -15.82 15.43
N GLN A 126 -5.90 -17.08 15.16
CA GLN A 126 -6.76 -18.21 15.50
C GLN A 126 -6.75 -18.43 17.02
N ASN A 127 -7.91 -18.73 17.59
CA ASN A 127 -8.08 -18.97 19.03
C ASN A 127 -7.70 -17.77 19.91
N LEU A 128 -7.98 -16.55 19.46
CA LEU A 128 -7.84 -15.35 20.29
C LEU A 128 -8.70 -15.48 21.55
N ASP A 129 -8.05 -15.71 22.70
CA ASP A 129 -8.72 -15.71 23.99
C ASP A 129 -8.72 -14.30 24.58
N LEU A 130 -9.85 -13.63 24.45
CA LEU A 130 -10.05 -12.25 24.89
C LEU A 130 -9.77 -12.06 26.40
N ARG A 131 -9.89 -13.13 27.21
CA ARG A 131 -9.55 -13.07 28.64
C ARG A 131 -8.08 -12.79 28.90
N ARG A 132 -7.21 -13.10 27.92
CA ARG A 132 -5.76 -12.85 28.01
C ARG A 132 -5.37 -11.42 27.62
N MET A 133 -6.31 -10.66 27.08
CA MET A 133 -6.13 -9.24 26.76
C MET A 133 -6.54 -8.30 27.92
N GLU A 134 -7.08 -8.85 29.00
CA GLU A 134 -7.39 -8.10 30.21
C GLU A 134 -6.08 -7.74 30.94
N GLY A 135 -5.88 -6.44 31.21
CA GLY A 135 -4.66 -5.95 31.86
C GLY A 135 -4.47 -4.45 31.72
N LYS A 136 -3.35 -3.94 32.25
CA LYS A 136 -2.97 -2.53 32.08
C LYS A 136 -2.26 -2.35 30.74
N TRP A 137 -2.81 -1.45 29.92
CA TRP A 137 -2.24 -1.02 28.65
C TRP A 137 -1.55 0.33 28.83
N TYR A 138 -0.42 0.51 28.14
CA TYR A 138 0.30 1.78 28.09
C TYR A 138 0.23 2.31 26.67
N LYS A 139 0.06 3.63 26.55
CA LYS A 139 0.03 4.34 25.28
C LYS A 139 1.44 4.59 24.77
#